data_AF-A0A5K1GRH4-F1
#
_entry.id   AF-A0A5K1GRH4-F1
#
_cell.length_a   1.000
_cell.length_b   1.000
_cell.length_c   1.000
_cell.angle_alpha   90.00
_cell.angle_beta   90.00
_cell.angle_gamma   90.00
#
_symmetry.space_group_name_H-M   'P 1'
#
loop_
_entity.id
_entity.type
_entity.pdbx_description
1 polymer ?
#
loop_
_entity_poly.entity_id
_entity_poly.type
_entity_poly.pdbx_seq_one_letter_code
_entity_poly.pdbx_strand_id
1 'polypeptide(L)' 'VTLSDQSTYEAQVVGFDQDKDVAVLRIDAPEDKLRPIPIGVSADLLVGQKVYAIGNPV' A
#
# COMPACT_ATOMS: atom_id res chain seq x y z
N VAL A 1 -0.34 11.84 0.76
CA VAL A 1 -1.03 10.64 0.25
C VAL A 1 -2.41 11.03 -0.21
N THR A 2 -2.82 10.58 -1.40
CA THR A 2 -4.15 10.83 -1.95
C THR A 2 -4.91 9.51 -2.03
N LEU A 3 -6.10 9.46 -1.43
CA LEU A 3 -6.95 8.27 -1.39
C LEU A 3 -7.79 8.15 -2.65
N SER A 4 -8.46 7.00 -2.85
CA SER A 4 -9.32 6.74 -4.01
C SER A 4 -10.53 7.66 -4.11
N ASP A 5 -10.93 8.32 -3.02
CA ASP A 5 -12.00 9.33 -2.99
C ASP A 5 -11.47 10.76 -3.29
N GLN A 6 -10.21 10.89 -3.72
CA GLN A 6 -9.47 12.12 -3.99
C GLN A 6 -9.16 12.99 -2.76
N SER A 7 -9.49 12.56 -1.54
CA SER A 7 -9.03 13.26 -0.35
C SER A 7 -7.51 13.11 -0.16
N THR A 8 -6.87 14.18 0.32
CA THR A 8 -5.41 14.25 0.45
C THR A 8 -5.02 14.50 1.90
N TYR A 9 -4.01 13.77 2.35
CA TYR A 9 -3.48 13.81 3.71
C TYR A 9 -1.95 13.97 3.67
N GLU A 10 -1.42 14.77 4.60
CA GLU A 10 0.00 14.78 4.94
C GLU A 10 0.43 13.39 5.43
N ALA A 11 1.61 12.96 5.03
CA ALA A 11 2.14 11.65 5.37
C ALA A 11 3.50 11.76 6.03
N GLN A 12 3.71 10.96 7.07
CA GLN A 12 4.98 10.92 7.80
C GLN A 12 5.65 9.57 7.56
N VAL A 13 6.96 9.59 7.37
CA VAL A 13 7.77 8.36 7.30
C VAL A 13 7.87 7.77 8.71
N VAL A 14 7.38 6.55 8.89
CA VAL A 14 7.52 5.80 10.15
C VAL A 14 8.84 5.05 10.17
N GLY A 15 9.25 4.50 9.02
CA GLY A 15 10.50 3.79 8.84
C GLY A 15 10.65 3.31 7.40
N PHE A 16 11.86 2.91 7.04
CA PHE A 16 12.17 2.36 5.72
C PHE A 16 13.34 1.39 5.81
N ASP A 17 13.42 0.50 4.82
CA ASP A 17 14.52 -0.43 4.61
C ASP A 17 15.02 -0.23 3.18
N GLN A 18 16.19 0.41 3.06
CA GLN A 18 16.76 0.78 1.77
C GLN A 18 17.21 -0.44 0.96
N ASP A 19 17.73 -1.48 1.62
CA ASP A 19 18.22 -2.68 0.94
C ASP A 19 17.08 -3.49 0.31
N LYS A 20 15.89 -3.45 0.93
CA LYS A 20 14.67 -4.09 0.43
C LYS A 20 13.79 -3.18 -0.42
N ASP A 21 14.13 -1.91 -0.55
CA ASP A 21 13.35 -0.88 -1.24
C ASP A 21 11.88 -0.79 -0.78
N VAL A 22 11.67 -0.73 0.55
CA VAL A 22 10.33 -0.62 1.15
C VAL A 22 10.28 0.44 2.25
N ALA A 23 9.16 1.15 2.35
CA ALA A 23 8.90 2.15 3.38
C ALA A 23 7.50 2.01 3.98
N VAL A 24 7.36 2.38 5.25
CA VAL A 24 6.08 2.50 5.95
C VAL A 24 5.79 3.97 6.19
N LEU A 25 4.64 4.42 5.68
CA LEU A 25 4.13 5.77 5.87
C LEU A 25 2.89 5.74 6.78
N ARG A 26 2.73 6.78 7.57
CA ARG A 26 1.52 7.03 8.37
C ARG A 26 0.80 8.27 7.88
N ILE A 27 -0.52 8.19 7.83
CA ILE A 27 -1.42 9.32 7.62
C ILE A 27 -2.42 9.39 8.76
N ASP A 28 -2.85 10.60 9.11
CA ASP A 28 -3.94 10.80 10.06
C ASP A 28 -5.23 11.04 9.28
N ALA A 29 -5.90 9.95 8.91
CA ALA A 29 -7.19 9.94 8.23
C ALA A 29 -8.27 9.27 9.10
N PRO A 30 -9.56 9.66 8.97
CA PRO A 30 -10.65 8.99 9.65
C PRO A 30 -10.69 7.48 9.34
N GLU A 31 -10.92 6.64 10.37
CA GLU A 31 -10.91 5.17 10.22
C GLU A 31 -11.93 4.67 9.20
N ASP A 32 -13.08 5.32 9.08
CA ASP A 32 -14.14 4.97 8.13
C ASP A 32 -13.74 5.18 6.66
N LYS A 33 -12.70 5.98 6.41
CA LYS A 33 -12.09 6.18 5.09
C LYS A 33 -11.01 5.16 4.75
N LEU A 34 -10.45 4.49 5.76
CA LEU A 34 -9.36 3.54 5.57
C LEU A 34 -9.91 2.13 5.41
N ARG A 35 -9.53 1.48 4.30
CA ARG A 35 -9.90 0.08 4.02
C ARG A 35 -8.64 -0.76 3.88
N PRO A 36 -8.19 -1.44 4.94
CA PRO A 36 -7.02 -2.31 4.87
C PRO A 36 -7.23 -3.44 3.85
N ILE A 37 -6.21 -3.74 3.06
CA ILE A 37 -6.22 -4.91 2.18
C ILE A 37 -5.89 -6.17 3.01
N PRO A 38 -6.58 -7.31 2.79
CA PRO A 38 -6.17 -8.58 3.38
C PRO A 38 -4.75 -8.95 2.93
N ILE A 39 -3.92 -9.42 3.87
CA ILE A 39 -2.56 -9.86 3.57
C ILE A 39 -2.61 -11.32 3.11
N GLY A 40 -2.04 -11.59 1.94
CA GLY A 40 -1.85 -12.94 1.41
C GLY A 40 -0.51 -13.56 1.84
N VAL A 41 -0.26 -14.78 1.36
CA VAL A 41 1.01 -15.50 1.56
C VAL A 41 1.71 -15.63 0.21
N SER A 42 3.03 -15.41 0.18
CA SER A 42 3.84 -15.48 -1.04
C SER A 42 4.58 -16.81 -1.21
N ALA A 43 4.65 -17.63 -0.16
CA ALA A 43 5.47 -18.85 -0.11
C ALA A 43 4.98 -19.99 -1.03
N ASP A 44 3.72 -19.94 -1.48
CA ASP A 44 3.03 -20.98 -2.26
C ASP A 44 2.58 -20.50 -3.65
N LEU A 45 3.10 -19.35 -4.12
CA LEU A 45 2.80 -18.84 -5.45
C LEU A 45 3.32 -19.77 -6.57
N LEU A 46 2.53 -19.94 -7.62
CA LEU A 46 2.84 -20.80 -8.77
C LEU A 46 3.03 -20.00 -10.07
N VAL A 47 3.93 -20.48 -10.94
CA VAL A 47 4.08 -19.94 -12.30
C VAL A 47 2.79 -20.12 -13.09
N GLY A 48 2.33 -19.06 -13.75
CA GLY A 48 1.08 -19.04 -14.52
C GLY A 48 -0.16 -18.65 -13.71
N GLN A 49 -0.04 -18.41 -12.40
CA GLN A 49 -1.12 -17.86 -11.59
C GLN A 49 -1.52 -16.46 -12.08
N LYS A 50 -2.82 -16.15 -12.04
CA LYS A 50 -3.32 -14.82 -12.40
C LYS A 50 -2.83 -13.78 -11.40
N VAL A 51 -2.39 -12.64 -11.92
CA VAL A 51 -1.88 -11.50 -11.13
C VAL A 51 -2.57 -10.22 -11.58
N TYR A 52 -2.82 -9.34 -10.63
CA TYR A 52 -3.34 -7.99 -10.85
C TYR A 52 -2.38 -7.00 -10.19
N ALA A 53 -1.87 -6.03 -10.97
CA ALA A 53 -1.06 -4.93 -10.47
C ALA A 53 -1.95 -3.69 -10.33
N ILE A 54 -1.93 -3.07 -9.15
CA ILE A 54 -2.69 -1.84 -8.86
C ILE A 54 -1.69 -0.75 -8.52
N GLY A 55 -1.79 0.38 -9.20
CA GLY A 55 -0.94 1.54 -9.00
C GLY A 55 -1.56 2.78 -9.64
N ASN A 56 -0.94 3.93 -9.44
CA ASN A 56 -1.32 5.19 -10.08
C ASN A 56 -0.27 5.53 -11.16
N PRO A 57 -0.53 5.26 -12.45
CA PRO A 57 0.37 5.67 -13.54
C PRO A 57 0.42 7.19 -13.63
N VAL A 58 1.57 7.71 -14.04
CA VAL A 58 1.82 9.14 -14.26
C VAL A 58 0.87 9.77 -15.27
#